data_AF-A0A3N4HN74-F1
#
_entry.id   AF-A0A3N4HN74-F1
#
_cell.length_a   1.000
_cell.length_b   1.000
_cell.length_c   1.000
_cell.angle_alpha   90.00
_cell.angle_beta   90.00
_cell.angle_gamma   90.00
#
_symmetry.space_group_name_H-M   'P 1'
#
loop_
_entity.id
_entity.type
_entity.pdbx_description
1 polymer ?
#
loop_
_entity_poly.entity_id
_entity_poly.type
_entity_poly.pdbx_seq_one_letter_code
_entity_poly.pdbx_strand_id
1 'polypeptide(L)'
;MQLLSTLAVVLAAATQATAHYRFTNVIVNGKVYGELEAIRKWTPVYSNSPVTNVQSNDIRCNTGGALSQGPSTSVIDVPAGATIGFKSDQAVTHPGPFMAYLAKAPNGDVKTFEGDGNVWFKIWQKGATSISASGVTWDVSSTQWTFKLPASTPSGQYLLRMEHIGLHGASGAGGAQFYISCAQINVTGGGNGNPGPLVALPGAYRPNDPAIQINIYYPVPASYTPPGPAVWQG
;
A
#
# COMPACT_ATOMS: atom_id res chain seq x y z
N MET A 1 46.73 47.79 18.12
CA MET A 1 46.81 46.32 18.11
C MET A 1 45.38 45.79 18.10
N GLN A 2 45.09 44.79 17.26
CA GLN A 2 43.86 44.00 17.18
C GLN A 2 42.61 44.67 16.57
N LEU A 3 42.39 44.41 15.27
CA LEU A 3 41.05 44.27 14.69
C LEU A 3 40.76 42.77 14.63
N LEU A 4 39.82 42.30 15.46
CA LEU A 4 39.29 40.94 15.43
C LEU A 4 38.20 40.88 14.37
N SER A 5 38.50 40.25 13.24
CA SER A 5 37.50 39.89 12.22
C SER A 5 36.82 38.59 12.62
N THR A 6 35.56 38.66 13.04
CA THR A 6 34.71 37.49 13.28
C THR A 6 34.13 37.00 11.95
N LEU A 7 34.58 35.83 11.50
CA LEU A 7 34.01 35.12 10.36
C LEU A 7 32.80 34.31 10.83
N ALA A 8 31.58 34.73 10.48
CA ALA A 8 30.37 33.96 10.73
C ALA A 8 30.19 32.90 9.63
N VAL A 9 30.36 31.63 9.99
CA VAL A 9 30.04 30.49 9.11
C VAL A 9 28.55 30.19 9.22
N VAL A 10 27.78 30.46 8.16
CA VAL A 10 26.38 30.03 8.06
C VAL A 10 26.37 28.58 7.58
N LEU A 11 26.04 27.64 8.46
CA LEU A 11 25.82 26.24 8.11
C LEU A 11 24.45 26.13 7.42
N ALA A 12 24.43 26.01 6.09
CA ALA A 12 23.22 25.65 5.37
C ALA A 12 22.91 24.16 5.61
N ALA A 13 21.96 23.88 6.50
CA ALA A 13 21.42 22.53 6.66
C ALA A 13 20.56 22.19 5.43
N ALA A 14 21.09 21.36 4.53
CA ALA A 14 20.29 20.77 3.47
C ALA A 14 19.28 19.80 4.09
N THR A 15 18.01 20.19 4.16
CA THR A 15 16.92 19.27 4.49
C THR A 15 16.79 18.27 3.36
N GLN A 16 17.20 17.03 3.57
CA GLN A 16 16.90 15.94 2.64
C GLN A 16 15.39 15.68 2.70
N ALA A 17 14.63 16.25 1.76
CA ALA A 17 13.23 15.91 1.58
C ALA A 17 13.15 14.48 1.01
N THR A 18 12.91 13.50 1.86
CA THR A 18 12.63 12.13 1.41
C THR A 18 11.17 12.05 0.95
N ALA A 19 10.96 11.97 -0.37
CA ALA A 19 9.61 11.86 -0.93
C ALA A 19 8.99 10.45 -0.79
N HIS A 20 9.82 9.43 -0.53
CA HIS A 20 9.47 8.01 -0.59
C HIS A 20 9.20 7.42 0.79
N TYR A 21 8.05 6.77 0.95
CA TYR A 21 7.51 6.29 2.23
C TYR A 21 7.28 4.78 2.20
N ARG A 22 7.08 4.20 3.38
CA ARG A 22 6.87 2.77 3.59
C ARG A 22 5.71 2.58 4.56
N PHE A 23 4.82 1.63 4.29
CA PHE A 23 3.78 1.24 5.25
C PHE A 23 4.38 0.26 6.25
N THR A 24 4.69 0.74 7.45
CA THR A 24 5.53 0.00 8.40
C THR A 24 4.76 -0.56 9.59
N ASN A 25 3.52 -0.11 9.84
CA ASN A 25 2.70 -0.63 10.94
C ASN A 25 1.28 -0.98 10.48
N VAL A 26 0.67 -1.93 11.19
CA VAL A 26 -0.76 -2.25 11.10
C VAL A 26 -1.51 -1.57 12.24
N ILE A 27 -2.71 -1.09 11.95
CA ILE A 27 -3.63 -0.50 12.92
C ILE A 27 -4.83 -1.45 13.06
N VAL A 28 -5.23 -1.77 14.30
CA VAL A 28 -6.47 -2.52 14.60
C VAL A 28 -7.20 -1.85 15.75
N ASN A 29 -8.43 -1.40 15.52
CA ASN A 29 -9.28 -0.69 16.49
C ASN A 29 -8.53 0.44 17.22
N GLY A 30 -7.72 1.21 16.48
CA GLY A 30 -6.92 2.32 17.00
C GLY A 30 -5.59 1.92 17.64
N LYS A 31 -5.33 0.63 17.91
CA LYS A 31 -4.02 0.16 18.35
C LYS A 31 -3.07 0.07 17.16
N VAL A 32 -1.91 0.72 17.26
CA VAL A 32 -0.80 0.60 16.31
C VAL A 32 0.13 -0.51 16.77
N TYR A 33 0.32 -1.54 15.94
CA TYR A 33 1.27 -2.63 16.19
C TYR A 33 2.71 -2.18 15.91
N GLY A 34 3.69 -2.92 16.43
CA GLY A 34 5.11 -2.61 16.27
C GLY A 34 5.54 -2.50 14.80
N GLU A 35 6.58 -1.72 14.56
CA GLU A 35 7.15 -1.56 13.21
C GLU A 35 7.59 -2.91 12.66
N LEU A 36 7.08 -3.26 11.48
CA LEU A 36 7.33 -4.52 10.78
C LEU A 36 7.03 -5.77 11.62
N GLU A 37 6.21 -5.65 12.68
CA GLU A 37 5.83 -6.77 13.55
C GLU A 37 4.99 -7.79 12.78
N ALA A 38 3.89 -7.31 12.18
CA ALA A 38 2.96 -8.11 11.39
C ALA A 38 3.16 -7.95 9.88
N ILE A 39 4.06 -7.05 9.45
CA ILE A 39 4.32 -6.76 8.02
C ILE A 39 5.54 -7.54 7.55
N ARG A 40 5.38 -8.25 6.44
CA ARG A 40 6.48 -8.92 5.77
C ARG A 40 7.51 -7.89 5.34
N LYS A 41 8.75 -8.12 5.75
CA LYS A 41 9.90 -7.32 5.28
C LYS A 41 10.08 -7.51 3.77
N TRP A 42 10.86 -6.64 3.15
CA TRP A 42 11.24 -6.72 1.74
C TRP A 42 12.75 -6.50 1.62
N THR A 43 13.29 -6.67 0.42
CA THR A 43 14.72 -6.69 0.16
C THR A 43 15.12 -5.57 -0.81
N PRO A 44 16.14 -4.74 -0.48
CA PRO A 44 16.77 -4.61 0.83
C PRO A 44 15.77 -4.15 1.89
N VAL A 45 15.93 -4.66 3.13
CA VAL A 45 15.10 -4.22 4.25
C VAL A 45 15.28 -2.72 4.41
N TYR A 46 14.17 -2.01 4.64
CA TYR A 46 14.12 -0.55 4.75
C TYR A 46 14.29 0.23 3.44
N SER A 47 14.48 -0.42 2.29
CA SER A 47 14.36 0.28 1.00
C SER A 47 13.00 0.97 0.91
N ASN A 48 12.95 2.21 0.45
CA ASN A 48 11.71 2.92 0.19
C ASN A 48 11.43 3.06 -1.32
N SER A 49 12.21 2.38 -2.15
CA SER A 49 11.99 2.34 -3.60
C SER A 49 10.64 1.72 -3.94
N PRO A 50 9.90 2.26 -4.93
CA PRO A 50 8.66 1.69 -5.38
C PRO A 50 8.91 0.47 -6.27
N VAL A 51 7.92 -0.41 -6.34
CA VAL A 51 7.82 -1.37 -7.45
C VAL A 51 7.26 -0.60 -8.65
N THR A 52 7.82 -0.80 -9.85
CA THR A 52 7.33 -0.16 -11.09
C THR A 52 6.89 -1.17 -12.15
N ASN A 53 7.37 -2.41 -12.06
CA ASN A 53 6.99 -3.49 -12.97
C ASN A 53 5.80 -4.29 -12.41
N VAL A 54 4.60 -4.00 -12.93
CA VAL A 54 3.35 -4.68 -12.54
C VAL A 54 3.28 -6.16 -12.94
N GLN A 55 4.21 -6.63 -13.78
CA GLN A 55 4.33 -8.04 -14.17
C GLN A 55 5.31 -8.81 -13.25
N SER A 56 6.04 -8.14 -12.37
CA SER A 56 6.93 -8.80 -11.39
C SER A 56 6.11 -9.43 -10.25
N ASN A 57 6.65 -10.50 -9.66
CA ASN A 57 6.14 -11.05 -8.40
C ASN A 57 6.20 -10.03 -7.24
N ASP A 58 7.08 -9.03 -7.32
CA ASP A 58 7.21 -7.98 -6.31
C ASP A 58 5.94 -7.13 -6.16
N ILE A 59 5.06 -7.10 -7.17
CA ILE A 59 3.77 -6.41 -7.09
C ILE A 59 2.83 -7.02 -6.04
N ARG A 60 3.08 -8.26 -5.58
CA ARG A 60 2.30 -8.88 -4.49
C ARG A 60 2.53 -8.16 -3.16
N CYS A 61 3.76 -8.27 -2.66
CA CYS A 61 4.12 -7.91 -1.29
C CYS A 61 5.45 -7.16 -1.20
N ASN A 62 5.77 -6.35 -2.21
CA ASN A 62 7.04 -5.63 -2.36
C ASN A 62 8.23 -6.59 -2.62
N THR A 63 9.40 -6.02 -2.92
CA THR A 63 10.57 -6.74 -3.43
C THR A 63 10.98 -7.90 -2.54
N GLY A 64 10.82 -9.13 -3.02
CA GLY A 64 11.14 -10.35 -2.26
C GLY A 64 10.27 -10.62 -1.02
N GLY A 65 9.28 -9.76 -0.71
CA GLY A 65 8.44 -9.87 0.48
C GLY A 65 7.47 -11.05 0.44
N ALA A 66 7.09 -11.51 -0.76
CA ALA A 66 6.22 -12.68 -0.91
C ALA A 66 6.94 -14.01 -0.58
N LEU A 67 8.22 -14.14 -0.95
CA LEU A 67 8.90 -15.44 -1.08
C LEU A 67 9.62 -15.93 0.19
N SER A 68 10.07 -15.04 1.07
CA SER A 68 11.02 -15.44 2.13
C SER A 68 10.72 -14.91 3.54
N GLN A 69 9.79 -13.98 3.68
CA GLN A 69 9.60 -13.25 4.95
C GLN A 69 8.39 -13.73 5.75
N GLY A 70 7.55 -14.61 5.19
CA GLY A 70 6.37 -15.13 5.88
C GLY A 70 6.66 -15.85 7.21
N PRO A 71 7.60 -16.81 7.27
CA PRO A 71 7.87 -17.60 8.48
C PRO A 71 8.27 -16.77 9.71
N SER A 72 9.05 -15.71 9.49
CA SER A 72 9.59 -14.82 10.54
C SER A 72 8.67 -13.66 10.92
N THR A 73 7.58 -13.45 10.17
CA THR A 73 6.61 -12.37 10.43
C THR A 73 5.53 -12.86 11.41
N SER A 74 5.14 -12.02 12.37
CA SER A 74 4.06 -12.35 13.31
C SER A 74 2.71 -12.39 12.62
N VAL A 75 1.79 -13.19 13.13
CA VAL A 75 0.37 -13.17 12.71
C VAL A 75 -0.41 -12.52 13.84
N ILE A 76 -1.19 -11.48 13.54
CA ILE A 76 -1.99 -10.77 14.55
C ILE A 76 -3.47 -11.07 14.41
N ASP A 77 -4.17 -11.25 15.53
CA ASP A 77 -5.62 -11.48 15.53
C ASP A 77 -6.39 -10.19 15.22
N VAL A 78 -7.38 -10.29 14.33
CA VAL A 78 -8.21 -9.18 13.87
C VAL A 78 -9.67 -9.64 13.82
N PRO A 79 -10.55 -9.11 14.67
CA PRO A 79 -11.98 -9.43 14.58
C PRO A 79 -12.58 -8.95 13.25
N ALA A 80 -13.41 -9.77 12.59
CA ALA A 80 -14.21 -9.31 11.46
C ALA A 80 -15.07 -8.08 11.85
N GLY A 81 -15.23 -7.11 10.96
CA GLY A 81 -15.89 -5.83 11.27
C GLY A 81 -15.02 -4.80 11.99
N ALA A 82 -13.80 -5.17 12.42
CA ALA A 82 -12.86 -4.24 13.04
C ALA A 82 -12.49 -3.09 12.10
N THR A 83 -12.17 -1.94 12.69
CA THR A 83 -11.46 -0.89 11.94
C THR A 83 -10.00 -1.30 11.87
N ILE A 84 -9.51 -1.56 10.66
CA ILE A 84 -8.11 -1.91 10.39
C ILE A 84 -7.44 -0.81 9.57
N GLY A 85 -6.12 -0.86 9.44
CA GLY A 85 -5.42 0.11 8.61
C GLY A 85 -3.91 -0.05 8.61
N PHE A 86 -3.25 0.89 7.96
CA PHE A 86 -1.79 0.98 7.90
C PHE A 86 -1.33 2.38 8.31
N LYS A 87 -0.16 2.42 8.94
CA LYS A 87 0.59 3.64 9.18
C LYS A 87 1.86 3.62 8.34
N SER A 88 2.17 4.75 7.72
CA SER A 88 3.46 4.97 7.05
C SER A 88 4.49 5.58 7.99
N ASP A 89 5.76 5.34 7.69
CA ASP A 89 6.92 5.89 8.40
C ASP A 89 7.03 7.42 8.30
N GLN A 90 6.45 8.01 7.27
CA GLN A 90 6.31 9.44 7.08
C GLN A 90 5.07 9.77 6.24
N ALA A 91 4.75 11.05 6.11
CA ALA A 91 3.61 11.49 5.31
C ALA A 91 3.74 11.04 3.85
N VAL A 92 2.65 10.51 3.28
CA VAL A 92 2.60 10.22 1.84
C VAL A 92 2.53 11.52 1.08
N THR A 93 3.45 11.75 0.13
CA THR A 93 3.54 13.02 -0.61
C THR A 93 3.22 12.89 -2.09
N HIS A 94 3.29 11.68 -2.67
CA HIS A 94 2.99 11.51 -4.08
C HIS A 94 1.47 11.46 -4.33
N PRO A 95 0.97 12.08 -5.41
CA PRO A 95 -0.43 11.99 -5.81
C PRO A 95 -0.76 10.58 -6.30
N GLY A 96 -1.87 10.01 -5.84
CA GLY A 96 -2.21 8.64 -6.17
C GLY A 96 -3.37 8.05 -5.38
N PRO A 97 -3.98 6.94 -5.87
CA PRO A 97 -4.97 6.20 -5.10
C PRO A 97 -4.31 5.30 -4.06
N PHE A 98 -5.12 4.92 -3.08
CA PHE A 98 -4.83 3.87 -2.11
C PHE A 98 -5.80 2.70 -2.27
N MET A 99 -5.32 1.48 -2.11
CA MET A 99 -6.15 0.27 -2.13
C MET A 99 -5.69 -0.71 -1.06
N ALA A 100 -6.64 -1.51 -0.56
CA ALA A 100 -6.35 -2.63 0.32
C ALA A 100 -7.01 -3.92 -0.18
N TYR A 101 -6.28 -5.02 -0.07
CA TYR A 101 -6.69 -6.34 -0.54
C TYR A 101 -6.48 -7.39 0.54
N LEU A 102 -7.27 -8.46 0.49
CA LEU A 102 -7.08 -9.67 1.27
C LEU A 102 -6.82 -10.86 0.34
N ALA A 103 -5.99 -11.80 0.80
CA ALA A 103 -5.86 -13.13 0.21
C ALA A 103 -5.86 -14.18 1.32
N LYS A 104 -6.80 -15.12 1.27
CA LYS A 104 -6.94 -16.18 2.27
C LYS A 104 -5.86 -17.25 2.06
N ALA A 105 -5.17 -17.64 3.13
CA ALA A 105 -4.25 -18.77 3.07
C ALA A 105 -5.02 -20.08 2.83
N PRO A 106 -4.77 -20.82 1.72
CA PRO A 106 -5.57 -21.98 1.35
C PRO A 106 -5.47 -23.13 2.37
N ASN A 107 -4.32 -23.26 3.03
CA ASN A 107 -4.05 -24.33 4.00
C ASN A 107 -4.21 -23.86 5.45
N GLY A 108 -4.78 -22.66 5.66
CA GLY A 108 -4.94 -22.06 7.00
C GLY A 108 -3.66 -21.46 7.60
N ASP A 109 -2.51 -21.59 6.94
CA ASP A 109 -1.24 -21.03 7.37
C ASP A 109 -0.76 -19.94 6.41
N VAL A 110 -0.79 -18.68 6.86
CA VAL A 110 -0.32 -17.55 6.06
C VAL A 110 1.20 -17.49 6.00
N LYS A 111 1.94 -18.13 6.91
CA LYS A 111 3.41 -18.04 6.95
C LYS A 111 4.07 -18.72 5.75
N THR A 112 3.42 -19.73 5.18
CA THR A 112 3.87 -20.47 3.99
C THR A 112 3.18 -20.01 2.71
N PHE A 113 2.21 -19.11 2.79
CA PHE A 113 1.43 -18.64 1.65
C PHE A 113 2.07 -17.43 0.97
N GLU A 114 2.31 -17.49 -0.35
CA GLU A 114 2.96 -16.41 -1.10
C GLU A 114 1.98 -15.44 -1.77
N GLY A 115 0.68 -15.75 -1.76
CA GLY A 115 -0.34 -14.94 -2.42
C GLY A 115 -0.37 -15.12 -3.94
N ASP A 116 0.08 -16.26 -4.46
CA ASP A 116 0.02 -16.59 -5.88
C ASP A 116 -1.37 -17.08 -6.32
N GLY A 117 -1.66 -16.98 -7.61
CA GLY A 117 -2.95 -17.34 -8.20
C GLY A 117 -4.06 -16.31 -8.00
N ASN A 118 -5.29 -16.67 -8.37
CA ASN A 118 -6.47 -15.79 -8.27
C ASN A 118 -7.03 -15.81 -6.84
N VAL A 119 -6.33 -15.18 -5.91
CA VAL A 119 -6.61 -15.25 -4.47
C VAL A 119 -6.92 -13.89 -3.84
N TRP A 120 -6.62 -12.80 -4.54
CA TRP A 120 -6.75 -11.44 -4.02
C TRP A 120 -8.14 -10.88 -4.31
N PHE A 121 -8.78 -10.30 -3.30
CA PHE A 121 -9.98 -9.49 -3.46
C PHE A 121 -9.78 -8.13 -2.79
N LYS A 122 -10.30 -7.08 -3.41
CA LYS A 122 -10.19 -5.72 -2.91
C LYS A 122 -11.23 -5.51 -1.81
N ILE A 123 -10.82 -4.98 -0.66
CA ILE A 123 -11.73 -4.67 0.45
C ILE A 123 -11.92 -3.17 0.68
N TRP A 124 -11.02 -2.36 0.13
CA TRP A 124 -11.10 -0.91 0.27
C TRP A 124 -10.32 -0.21 -0.84
N GLN A 125 -10.76 0.99 -1.21
CA GLN A 125 -9.99 1.92 -2.02
C GLN A 125 -10.33 3.36 -1.69
N LYS A 126 -9.38 4.26 -1.96
CA LYS A 126 -9.56 5.71 -1.97
C LYS A 126 -8.90 6.27 -3.22
N GLY A 127 -9.71 6.77 -4.14
CA GLY A 127 -9.25 7.41 -5.38
C GLY A 127 -8.97 8.90 -5.18
N ALA A 128 -9.07 9.66 -6.28
CA ALA A 128 -9.04 11.12 -6.22
C ALA A 128 -10.14 11.67 -5.31
N THR A 129 -9.83 12.67 -4.49
CA THR A 129 -10.78 13.33 -3.59
C THR A 129 -11.58 14.42 -4.31
N SER A 130 -10.99 15.03 -5.33
CA SER A 130 -11.68 15.92 -6.28
C SER A 130 -10.98 15.94 -7.62
N ILE A 131 -11.77 16.13 -8.68
CA ILE A 131 -11.29 16.34 -10.05
C ILE A 131 -11.98 17.60 -10.59
N SER A 132 -11.20 18.56 -11.05
CA SER A 132 -11.71 19.83 -11.61
C SER A 132 -10.78 20.34 -12.70
N ALA A 133 -11.14 21.44 -13.37
CA ALA A 133 -10.25 22.11 -14.32
C ALA A 133 -8.90 22.54 -13.69
N SER A 134 -8.85 22.71 -12.37
CA SER A 134 -7.62 23.06 -11.63
C SER A 134 -6.70 21.88 -11.36
N GLY A 135 -7.12 20.64 -11.65
CA GLY A 135 -6.32 19.43 -11.45
C GLY A 135 -7.03 18.34 -10.66
N VAL A 136 -6.25 17.31 -10.30
CA VAL A 136 -6.68 16.17 -9.48
C VAL A 136 -6.11 16.29 -8.08
N THR A 137 -6.98 16.21 -7.07
CA THR A 137 -6.60 16.22 -5.65
C THR A 137 -6.64 14.80 -5.09
N TRP A 138 -5.69 14.50 -4.21
CA TRP A 138 -5.48 13.18 -3.62
C TRP A 138 -5.32 13.29 -2.10
N ASP A 139 -5.48 12.16 -1.41
CA ASP A 139 -5.33 12.04 0.04
C ASP A 139 -3.86 11.94 0.47
N VAL A 140 -3.10 13.00 0.20
CA VAL A 140 -1.69 13.12 0.60
C VAL A 140 -1.56 13.83 1.94
N SER A 141 -0.35 13.84 2.51
CA SER A 141 0.02 14.44 3.80
C SER A 141 -0.52 13.72 5.05
N SER A 142 -1.29 12.64 4.89
CA SER A 142 -1.60 11.71 5.99
C SER A 142 -0.45 10.73 6.24
N THR A 143 -0.43 10.16 7.45
CA THR A 143 0.43 9.02 7.81
C THR A 143 -0.38 7.76 8.12
N GLN A 144 -1.72 7.84 8.11
CA GLN A 144 -2.58 6.74 8.52
C GLN A 144 -3.80 6.63 7.60
N TRP A 145 -4.12 5.39 7.22
CA TRP A 145 -5.31 5.05 6.45
C TRP A 145 -6.00 3.90 7.14
N THR A 146 -7.22 4.15 7.60
CA THR A 146 -8.06 3.14 8.26
C THR A 146 -9.35 2.92 7.50
N PHE A 147 -9.84 1.70 7.55
CA PHE A 147 -11.02 1.23 6.85
C PHE A 147 -11.62 0.02 7.59
N LYS A 148 -12.83 -0.38 7.22
CA LYS A 148 -13.49 -1.54 7.82
C LYS A 148 -13.00 -2.83 7.18
N LEU A 149 -12.64 -3.82 8.01
CA LEU A 149 -12.61 -5.21 7.59
C LEU A 149 -14.06 -5.65 7.39
N PRO A 150 -14.50 -6.09 6.20
CA PRO A 150 -15.88 -6.52 5.98
C PRO A 150 -16.33 -7.56 7.01
N ALA A 151 -17.52 -7.41 7.58
CA ALA A 151 -17.98 -8.22 8.71
C ALA A 151 -18.23 -9.69 8.31
N SER A 152 -18.60 -9.93 7.05
CA SER A 152 -18.78 -11.27 6.49
C SER A 152 -17.48 -11.95 6.07
N THR A 153 -16.31 -11.32 6.27
CA THR A 153 -15.01 -11.95 5.94
C THR A 153 -14.89 -13.28 6.68
N PRO A 154 -14.67 -14.41 5.99
CA PRO A 154 -14.53 -15.70 6.66
C PRO A 154 -13.37 -15.74 7.64
N SER A 155 -13.54 -16.45 8.76
CA SER A 155 -12.47 -16.63 9.74
C SER A 155 -11.26 -17.37 9.15
N GLY A 156 -10.06 -17.07 9.64
CA GLY A 156 -8.81 -17.76 9.28
C GLY A 156 -7.70 -16.79 8.91
N GLN A 157 -6.56 -17.30 8.44
CA GLN A 157 -5.38 -16.48 8.18
C GLN A 157 -5.37 -15.89 6.76
N TYR A 158 -4.92 -14.64 6.65
CA TYR A 158 -4.89 -13.85 5.42
C TYR A 158 -3.61 -13.03 5.29
N LEU A 159 -3.19 -12.82 4.05
CA LEU A 159 -2.39 -11.65 3.69
C LEU A 159 -3.31 -10.44 3.57
N LEU A 160 -2.96 -9.35 4.25
CA LEU A 160 -3.57 -8.03 4.11
C LEU A 160 -2.59 -7.11 3.40
N ARG A 161 -2.89 -6.75 2.16
CA ARG A 161 -2.02 -5.92 1.31
C ARG A 161 -2.52 -4.49 1.29
N MET A 162 -1.65 -3.54 1.61
CA MET A 162 -1.84 -2.11 1.36
C MET A 162 -1.03 -1.67 0.17
N GLU A 163 -1.60 -0.80 -0.64
CA GLU A 163 -0.93 -0.21 -1.79
C GLU A 163 -1.28 1.27 -1.94
N HIS A 164 -0.27 2.07 -2.26
CA HIS A 164 -0.42 3.40 -2.83
C HIS A 164 0.28 3.46 -4.18
N ILE A 165 -0.35 4.09 -5.19
CA ILE A 165 0.21 4.21 -6.54
C ILE A 165 0.56 5.66 -6.80
N GLY A 166 1.83 6.04 -6.68
CA GLY A 166 2.32 7.35 -7.06
C GLY A 166 2.23 7.56 -8.57
N LEU A 167 1.40 8.51 -8.99
CA LEU A 167 1.11 8.81 -10.41
C LEU A 167 1.85 10.03 -10.95
N HIS A 168 2.74 10.65 -10.17
CA HIS A 168 3.42 11.89 -10.56
C HIS A 168 4.31 11.74 -11.80
N GLY A 169 4.81 10.53 -12.09
CA GLY A 169 5.59 10.19 -13.28
C GLY A 169 4.86 9.25 -14.27
N ALA A 170 3.57 9.00 -14.06
CA ALA A 170 2.83 7.93 -14.73
C ALA A 170 2.46 8.17 -16.21
N SER A 171 2.82 9.33 -16.79
CA SER A 171 2.55 9.58 -18.21
C SER A 171 3.36 8.66 -19.13
N GLY A 172 4.55 8.24 -18.69
CA GLY A 172 5.40 7.28 -19.39
C GLY A 172 5.10 5.83 -18.99
N ALA A 173 5.38 4.90 -19.90
CA ALA A 173 5.32 3.47 -19.60
C ALA A 173 6.24 3.13 -18.42
N GLY A 174 5.72 2.41 -17.42
CA GLY A 174 6.46 2.06 -16.20
C GLY A 174 6.73 3.24 -15.25
N GLY A 175 6.12 4.41 -15.48
CA GLY A 175 6.33 5.59 -14.67
C GLY A 175 5.52 5.63 -13.36
N ALA A 176 4.49 4.79 -13.22
CA ALA A 176 3.74 4.63 -11.98
C ALA A 176 4.57 3.91 -10.91
N GLN A 177 4.45 4.38 -9.68
CA GLN A 177 5.26 3.94 -8.55
C GLN A 177 4.38 3.27 -7.48
N PHE A 178 4.55 1.97 -7.29
CA PHE A 178 3.73 1.18 -6.38
C PHE A 178 4.45 1.00 -5.02
N TYR A 179 3.87 1.56 -3.97
CA TYR A 179 4.34 1.42 -2.58
C TYR A 179 3.48 0.40 -1.87
N ILE A 180 4.04 -0.78 -1.59
CA ILE A 180 3.29 -1.96 -1.18
C ILE A 180 3.80 -2.49 0.16
N SER A 181 2.89 -2.99 0.98
CA SER A 181 3.22 -3.80 2.16
C SER A 181 2.16 -4.85 2.41
N CYS A 182 2.57 -6.04 2.86
CA CYS A 182 1.67 -7.14 3.21
C CYS A 182 1.80 -7.47 4.69
N ALA A 183 0.69 -7.36 5.41
CA ALA A 183 0.55 -7.83 6.77
C ALA A 183 0.04 -9.28 6.81
N GLN A 184 0.35 -9.98 7.89
CA GLN A 184 -0.21 -11.29 8.21
C GLN A 184 -1.22 -11.16 9.34
N ILE A 185 -2.47 -11.51 9.06
CA ILE A 185 -3.57 -11.40 10.02
C ILE A 185 -4.29 -12.74 10.16
N ASN A 186 -4.87 -12.98 11.33
CA ASN A 186 -5.84 -14.03 11.58
C ASN A 186 -7.19 -13.38 11.83
N VAL A 187 -8.12 -13.53 10.89
CA VAL A 187 -9.48 -13.02 11.02
C VAL A 187 -10.25 -13.90 12.00
N THR A 188 -10.75 -13.31 13.08
CA THR A 188 -11.54 -14.00 14.12
C THR A 188 -13.00 -13.55 14.09
N GLY A 189 -13.92 -14.44 14.48
CA GLY A 189 -15.35 -14.13 14.52
C GLY A 189 -15.96 -13.76 13.18
N GLY A 190 -15.39 -14.24 12.08
CA GLY A 190 -15.80 -13.97 10.71
C GLY A 190 -17.11 -14.66 10.30
N GLY A 191 -17.72 -14.15 9.21
CA GLY A 191 -18.96 -14.67 8.64
C GLY A 191 -18.77 -15.72 7.55
N ASN A 192 -19.83 -15.94 6.76
CA ASN A 192 -19.87 -16.89 5.64
C ASN A 192 -19.89 -16.19 4.27
N GLY A 193 -19.27 -15.00 4.17
CA GLY A 193 -19.19 -14.26 2.92
C GLY A 193 -18.40 -15.03 1.85
N ASN A 194 -18.69 -14.73 0.58
CA ASN A 194 -17.95 -15.27 -0.57
C ASN A 194 -17.19 -14.11 -1.25
N PRO A 195 -15.93 -13.85 -0.88
CA PRO A 195 -15.19 -12.71 -1.41
C PRO A 195 -14.96 -12.77 -2.91
N GLY A 196 -15.15 -11.65 -3.59
CA GLY A 196 -14.87 -11.53 -5.02
C GLY A 196 -15.22 -10.15 -5.59
N PRO A 197 -14.81 -9.88 -6.84
CA PRO A 197 -14.06 -10.77 -7.74
C PRO A 197 -12.63 -11.06 -7.28
N LEU A 198 -12.17 -12.29 -7.49
CA LEU A 198 -10.79 -12.69 -7.20
C LEU A 198 -9.87 -12.42 -8.39
N VAL A 199 -8.65 -11.95 -8.12
CA VAL A 199 -7.63 -11.68 -9.13
C VAL A 199 -6.26 -12.17 -8.68
N ALA A 200 -5.34 -12.29 -9.64
CA ALA A 200 -3.93 -12.58 -9.39
C ALA A 200 -3.09 -11.30 -9.35
N LEU A 201 -2.07 -11.29 -8.50
CA LEU A 201 -0.99 -10.31 -8.51
C LEU A 201 0.33 -11.08 -8.64
N PRO A 202 1.14 -10.86 -9.70
CA PRO A 202 0.82 -10.12 -10.92
C PRO A 202 -0.36 -10.73 -11.71
N GLY A 203 -0.99 -9.91 -12.57
CA GLY A 203 -2.09 -10.33 -13.45
C GLY A 203 -3.28 -9.36 -13.50
N ALA A 204 -3.63 -8.77 -12.35
CA ALA A 204 -4.72 -7.80 -12.23
C ALA A 204 -4.41 -6.45 -12.87
N TYR A 205 -3.13 -6.13 -13.01
CA TYR A 205 -2.62 -4.86 -13.53
C TYR A 205 -1.88 -5.08 -14.84
N ARG A 206 -2.07 -4.16 -15.78
CA ARG A 206 -1.32 -4.09 -17.04
C ARG A 206 -0.52 -2.79 -17.09
N PRO A 207 0.69 -2.80 -17.70
CA PRO A 207 1.51 -1.59 -17.80
C PRO A 207 0.78 -0.41 -18.46
N ASN A 208 -0.17 -0.70 -19.36
CA ASN A 208 -0.95 0.27 -20.12
C ASN A 208 -2.40 0.44 -19.60
N ASP A 209 -2.72 -0.03 -18.38
CA ASP A 209 -4.03 0.27 -17.79
C ASP A 209 -4.18 1.80 -17.70
N PRO A 210 -5.34 2.38 -18.07
CA PRO A 210 -5.52 3.83 -18.12
C PRO A 210 -5.47 4.50 -16.73
N ALA A 211 -5.53 3.71 -15.65
CA ALA A 211 -5.38 4.18 -14.28
C ALA A 211 -3.92 4.08 -13.75
N ILE A 212 -3.04 3.44 -14.52
CA ILE A 212 -1.62 3.19 -14.23
C ILE A 212 -0.73 4.01 -15.16
N GLN A 213 -0.97 3.97 -16.48
CA GLN A 213 -0.31 4.86 -17.44
C GLN A 213 -1.23 6.04 -17.75
N ILE A 214 -1.03 7.16 -17.05
CA ILE A 214 -1.91 8.31 -17.07
C ILE A 214 -1.14 9.62 -16.86
N ASN A 215 -1.53 10.66 -17.59
CA ASN A 215 -1.12 12.02 -17.28
C ASN A 215 -2.17 12.67 -16.37
N ILE A 216 -1.81 12.94 -15.11
CA ILE A 216 -2.72 13.55 -14.13
C ILE A 216 -2.73 15.09 -14.17
N TYR A 217 -1.88 15.70 -15.02
CA TYR A 217 -1.67 17.15 -15.05
C TYR A 217 -2.38 17.83 -16.23
N TYR A 218 -2.12 17.37 -17.47
CA TYR A 218 -2.71 18.00 -18.65
C TYR A 218 -2.82 17.07 -19.88
N PRO A 219 -3.99 16.97 -20.54
CA PRO A 219 -5.27 17.49 -20.07
C PRO A 219 -5.67 16.82 -18.74
N VAL A 220 -6.30 17.58 -17.84
CA VAL A 220 -6.74 17.03 -16.55
C VAL A 220 -7.76 15.91 -16.83
N PRO A 221 -7.58 14.69 -16.27
CA PRO A 221 -8.55 13.61 -16.46
C PRO A 221 -9.94 14.02 -16.01
N ALA A 222 -10.99 13.67 -16.76
CA ALA A 222 -12.38 13.95 -16.35
C ALA A 222 -12.86 13.06 -15.20
N SER A 223 -12.26 11.88 -15.06
CA SER A 223 -12.56 10.90 -14.02
C SER A 223 -11.34 10.03 -13.73
N TYR A 224 -11.30 9.43 -12.55
CA TYR A 224 -10.27 8.46 -12.19
C TYR A 224 -10.88 7.27 -11.46
N THR A 225 -10.63 6.07 -11.97
CA THR A 225 -11.04 4.81 -11.34
C THR A 225 -9.78 4.03 -10.95
N PRO A 226 -9.56 3.74 -9.65
CA PRO A 226 -8.42 2.92 -9.22
C PRO A 226 -8.40 1.55 -9.94
N PRO A 227 -7.21 1.01 -10.29
CA PRO A 227 -7.08 -0.23 -11.05
C PRO A 227 -7.50 -1.47 -10.24
N GLY A 228 -7.59 -2.62 -10.91
CA GLY A 228 -7.94 -3.90 -10.29
C GLY A 228 -9.46 -4.14 -10.16
N PRO A 229 -9.88 -5.17 -9.40
CA PRO A 229 -11.29 -5.54 -9.28
C PRO A 229 -12.10 -4.51 -8.51
N ALA A 230 -13.43 -4.61 -8.57
CA ALA A 230 -14.32 -3.86 -7.70
C ALA A 230 -14.07 -4.20 -6.22
N VAL A 231 -14.40 -3.26 -5.32
CA VAL A 231 -14.38 -3.50 -3.87
C VAL A 231 -15.47 -4.51 -3.52
N TRP A 232 -15.08 -5.63 -2.91
CA TRP A 232 -16.02 -6.61 -2.38
C TRP A 232 -16.87 -6.00 -1.27
N GLN A 233 -18.18 -6.17 -1.36
CA GLN A 233 -19.16 -5.69 -0.38
C GLN A 233 -19.54 -6.86 0.54
N GLY A 234 -19.02 -6.84 1.77
CA GLY A 234 -19.24 -7.87 2.77
C GLY A 234 -19.30 -7.34 4.19
#